data_AF-A0A432HJA5-F1
#
_entry.id   AF-A0A432HJA5-F1
#
_cell.length_a   1.000
_cell.length_b   1.000
_cell.length_c   1.000
_cell.angle_alpha   90.00
_cell.angle_beta   90.00
_cell.angle_gamma   90.00
#
_symmetry.space_group_name_H-M   'P 1'
#
loop_
_entity.id
_entity.type
_entity.pdbx_description
1 polymer ?
#
loop_
_entity_poly.entity_id
_entity_poly.type
_entity_poly.pdbx_seq_one_letter_code
_entity_poly.pdbx_strand_id
1 'polypeptide(L)' 'MKYRAIIKKSDDWWIGWLIDLPGVNAQEKTKQKLIESLKSGAIEMLLTEVPFEPDTQMTTIEVPETVWGEAVL' A
#
# COMPACT_ATOMS: atom_id res chain seq x y z
N MET A 1 -8.61 6.69 13.58
CA MET A 1 -8.46 7.36 12.27
C MET A 1 -9.25 6.59 11.22
N LYS A 2 -9.60 7.20 10.08
CA LYS A 2 -10.32 6.56 8.97
C LYS A 2 -9.46 6.68 7.72
N TYR A 3 -9.32 5.58 6.98
CA TYR A 3 -8.58 5.52 5.71
C TYR A 3 -9.55 5.11 4.60
N ARG A 4 -9.39 5.70 3.42
CA ARG A 4 -10.10 5.34 2.20
C ARG A 4 -9.38 4.19 1.53
N ALA A 5 -10.14 3.19 1.10
CA ALA A 5 -9.63 2.05 0.36
C ALA A 5 -10.37 1.92 -0.97
N ILE A 6 -9.64 1.66 -2.06
CA ILE A 6 -10.23 1.06 -3.25
C ILE A 6 -10.20 -0.46 -3.06
N ILE A 7 -11.34 -1.12 -3.31
CA ILE A 7 -11.48 -2.57 -3.19
C ILE A 7 -12.07 -3.11 -4.49
N LYS A 8 -11.46 -4.14 -5.05
CA LYS A 8 -11.89 -4.84 -6.26
C LYS A 8 -12.01 -6.33 -5.99
N LYS A 9 -13.08 -6.97 -6.49
CA LYS A 9 -13.14 -8.44 -6.59
C LYS A 9 -12.62 -8.86 -7.96
N SER A 10 -11.68 -9.79 -8.00
CA SER A 10 -11.12 -10.40 -9.21
C SER A 10 -11.16 -11.90 -9.05
N ASP A 11 -12.02 -12.58 -9.81
CA ASP A 11 -12.31 -14.01 -9.66
C ASP A 11 -12.62 -14.40 -8.21
N ASP A 12 -11.84 -15.31 -7.63
CA ASP A 12 -11.97 -15.78 -6.25
C ASP A 12 -11.19 -14.93 -5.22
N TRP A 13 -10.74 -13.74 -5.61
CA TRP A 13 -9.91 -12.87 -4.79
C TRP A 13 -10.53 -11.49 -4.61
N TRP A 14 -10.24 -10.90 -3.45
CA TRP A 14 -10.47 -9.50 -3.12
C TRP A 14 -9.12 -8.81 -3.02
N ILE A 15 -8.96 -7.71 -3.73
CA ILE A 15 -7.73 -6.91 -3.77
C ILE A 15 -8.07 -5.51 -3.31
N GLY A 16 -7.20 -4.88 -2.51
CA GLY A 16 -7.43 -3.52 -2.07
C GLY A 16 -6.16 -2.71 -1.83
N TRP A 17 -6.32 -1.40 -1.88
CA TRP A 17 -5.26 -0.40 -1.72
C TRP A 17 -5.76 0.73 -0.83
N LEU A 18 -4.96 1.16 0.15
CA LEU A 18 -5.24 2.38 0.91
C LEU A 18 -4.77 3.59 0.11
N ILE A 19 -5.68 4.54 -0.12
CA ILE A 19 -5.41 5.75 -0.90
C ILE A 19 -4.69 6.80 -0.07
N ASP A 20 -5.05 6.89 1.22
CA ASP A 20 -4.43 7.86 2.13
C ASP A 20 -3.10 7.35 2.72
N LEU A 21 -2.74 6.08 2.48
CA LEU A 21 -1.47 5.48 2.87
C LEU A 21 -0.93 4.62 1.72
N PRO A 22 -0.38 5.26 0.66
CA PRO A 22 0.18 4.56 -0.49
C PRO A 22 1.24 3.54 -0.08
N GLY A 23 1.26 2.40 -0.76
CA GLY A 23 2.13 1.27 -0.41
C GLY A 23 1.44 0.19 0.43
N VAL A 24 0.38 0.53 1.19
CA VAL A 24 -0.42 -0.48 1.90
C VAL A 24 -1.48 -1.06 0.98
N ASN A 25 -1.29 -2.33 0.65
CA ASN A 25 -2.18 -3.12 -0.19
C ASN A 25 -2.32 -4.54 0.36
N ALA A 26 -3.39 -5.24 -0.01
CA ALA A 26 -3.60 -6.63 0.36
C ALA A 26 -4.46 -7.36 -0.66
N GLN A 27 -4.37 -8.69 -0.65
CA GLN A 27 -5.20 -9.59 -1.43
C GLN A 27 -5.64 -10.79 -0.59
N GLU A 28 -6.94 -11.07 -0.56
CA GLU A 28 -7.53 -12.07 0.32
C GLU A 28 -8.70 -12.82 -0.34
N LYS A 29 -9.04 -14.01 0.19
CA LYS A 29 -10.16 -14.81 -0.34
C LYS A 29 -11.53 -14.25 0.03
N THR A 30 -11.62 -13.41 1.06
CA THR A 30 -12.88 -12.77 1.46
C THR A 30 -12.68 -11.28 1.66
N LYS A 31 -13.75 -10.50 1.42
CA LYS A 31 -13.73 -9.05 1.64
C LYS A 31 -13.41 -8.69 3.09
N GLN A 32 -13.91 -9.48 4.05
CA GLN A 32 -13.65 -9.24 5.47
C GLN A 32 -12.17 -9.42 5.79
N LYS A 33 -11.56 -10.52 5.32
CA LYS A 33 -10.12 -10.74 5.49
C LYS A 33 -9.31 -9.65 4.82
N LEU A 34 -9.71 -9.19 3.63
CA LEU A 34 -9.06 -8.07 2.97
C LEU A 34 -9.03 -6.83 3.87
N ILE A 35 -10.17 -6.48 4.49
CA ILE A 35 -10.26 -5.31 5.37
C ILE A 35 -9.36 -5.49 6.61
N GLU A 36 -9.32 -6.69 7.19
CA GLU A 36 -8.44 -7.02 8.31
C GLU A 36 -6.96 -6.86 7.92
N SER A 37 -6.56 -7.41 6.77
CA SER A 37 -5.18 -7.33 6.28
C SER A 37 -4.76 -5.89 5.94
N LEU A 38 -5.64 -5.10 5.30
CA LEU A 38 -5.39 -3.67 5.06
C LEU A 38 -5.22 -2.89 6.36
N LYS A 39 -6.01 -3.20 7.39
CA LYS A 39 -5.87 -2.56 8.70
C LYS A 39 -4.55 -2.93 9.36
N SER A 40 -4.17 -4.20 9.35
CA SER A 40 -2.91 -4.66 9.93
C SER A 40 -1.71 -4.03 9.22
N GLY A 41 -1.70 -4.04 7.89
CA GLY A 41 -0.62 -3.42 7.10
C GLY A 41 -0.51 -1.91 7.33
N ALA A 42 -1.64 -1.22 7.55
CA ALA A 42 -1.60 0.20 7.92
C ALA A 42 -1.02 0.44 9.31
N ILE A 43 -1.39 -0.40 10.29
CA ILE A 43 -0.85 -0.31 11.64
C ILE A 43 0.65 -0.56 11.64
N GLU A 44 1.10 -1.60 10.94
CA GLU A 44 2.51 -1.90 10.78
C GLU A 44 3.25 -0.71 10.16
N MET A 45 2.84 -0.26 8.98
CA MET A 45 3.45 0.88 8.29
C MET A 45 3.56 2.15 9.16
N LEU A 46 2.56 2.43 10.01
CA LEU A 46 2.54 3.62 10.86
C LEU A 46 3.38 3.47 12.14
N LEU A 47 3.65 2.25 12.57
CA LEU A 47 4.39 1.95 13.79
C LEU A 47 5.82 1.47 13.53
N THR A 48 6.14 1.10 12.29
CA THR A 48 7.50 0.70 11.90
C THR A 48 8.42 1.91 11.98
N GLU A 49 9.33 1.87 12.95
CA GLU A 49 10.46 2.79 13.00
C GLU A 49 11.51 2.34 11.99
N VAL A 50 12.02 3.28 11.20
CA VAL A 50 13.16 3.03 10.31
C VAL A 50 14.43 3.39 11.08
N PRO A 51 15.28 2.41 11.46
CA PRO A 51 16.49 2.71 12.20
C PRO A 51 17.45 3.50 11.31
N PHE A 52 18.00 4.58 11.85
CA PHE A 52 18.98 5.42 11.18
C PHE A 52 20.37 5.16 11.80
N GLU A 53 21.04 4.12 11.31
CA GLU A 53 22.36 3.67 11.76
C GLU A 53 23.50 4.46 11.06
N PRO A 54 24.76 4.45 11.55
CA PRO A 54 25.84 5.28 11.01
C PRO A 54 26.15 5.10 9.53
N ASP A 55 25.80 3.97 8.93
CA ASP A 55 25.96 3.62 7.52
C ASP A 55 24.68 3.80 6.69
N THR A 56 23.63 4.39 7.28
CA THR A 56 22.39 4.73 6.57
C THR A 56 22.48 6.08 5.88
N GLN A 57 21.90 6.18 4.69
CA GLN A 57 21.79 7.42 3.93
C GLN A 57 20.33 7.72 3.61
N MET A 58 19.90 8.93 3.93
CA MET A 58 18.67 9.49 3.38
C MET A 58 19.00 10.26 2.10
N THR A 59 18.28 9.98 1.02
CA THR A 59 18.44 10.65 -0.26
C THR A 59 17.08 10.90 -0.91
N THR A 60 17.05 11.83 -1.86
CA THR A 60 15.88 12.06 -2.71
C THR A 60 16.01 11.23 -3.98
N ILE A 61 14.93 10.57 -4.38
CA ILE A 61 14.81 9.86 -5.65
C ILE A 61 13.89 10.67 -6.56
N GLU A 62 14.40 11.15 -7.69
CA GLU A 62 13.60 11.78 -8.73
C GLU A 62 12.93 10.69 -9.56
N VAL A 63 11.60 10.64 -9.51
CA VAL A 63 10.80 9.79 -10.39
C VAL A 63 10.34 10.68 -11.55
N PRO A 64 10.64 10.32 -12.82
CA PRO A 64 10.15 11.09 -13.95
C PRO A 64 8.62 11.13 -13.94
N GLU A 65 8.03 12.24 -14.40
CA GLU A 65 6.58 12.34 -14.53
C GLU A 65 6.06 11.23 -15.47
N THR A 66 5.48 10.18 -14.89
CA THR A 66 4.72 9.19 -15.65
C THR A 66 3.27 9.64 -15.74
N VAL A 67 2.74 9.73 -16.96
CA VAL A 67 1.31 9.88 -17.21
C VAL A 67 0.59 8.63 -16.70
N TRP A 68 -0.23 8.79 -15.67
CA TRP A 68 -1.08 7.73 -15.15
C TRP A 68 -2.02 7.22 -16.25
N GLY A 69 -1.77 6.02 -16.79
CA GLY A 69 -2.66 5.36 -17.76
C GLY A 69 -2.02 4.79 -19.02
N GLU A 70 -0.73 5.02 -19.28
CA GLU A 70 -0.05 4.30 -20.36
C GLU A 70 0.34 2.90 -19.86
N ALA A 71 -0.56 1.95 -20.07
CA ALA A 71 -0.18 0.55 -20.11
C ALA A 71 0.93 0.42 -21.16
N VAL A 72 2.15 0.14 -20.71
CA VAL A 72 3.20 -0.36 -21.59
C VAL A 72 2.70 -1.71 -22.09
N LEU A 73 2.18 -1.71 -23.33
CA LEU A 73 1.92 -2.91 -24.12
C LEU A 73 3.24 -3.55 -24.54
#